data_AF-A0A832H160-F1
#
_entry.id   AF-A0A832H160-F1
#
_cell.length_a   1.000
_cell.length_b   1.000
_cell.length_c   1.000
_cell.angle_alpha   90.00
_cell.angle_beta   90.00
_cell.angle_gamma   90.00
#
_symmetry.space_group_name_H-M   'P 1'
#
loop_
_entity.id
_entity.type
_entity.pdbx_description
1 polymer ?
#
loop_
_entity_poly.entity_id
_entity_poly.type
_entity_poly.pdbx_seq_one_letter_code
_entity_poly.pdbx_strand_id
1 'polypeptide(L)'
;SQEEFIQTYIKPIQHAHRINQIVVPKDENLFFARRDYYVKRPSINERKLIELAMATFTTEVTTHFGFSIIRHPQALVFDYSYIFETDGDAIFLQ
;
A
#
# COMPACT_ATOMS: atom_id res chain seq x y z
N SER A 1 -7.45 -15.81 -2.34
CA SER A 1 -7.98 -15.16 -3.57
C SER A 1 -7.53 -13.70 -3.63
N GLN A 2 -7.80 -12.95 -4.72
CA GLN A 2 -7.42 -11.52 -4.78
C GLN A 2 -8.12 -10.68 -3.70
N GLU A 3 -9.40 -10.94 -3.43
CA GLU A 3 -10.17 -10.28 -2.37
C GLU A 3 -9.54 -10.52 -0.99
N GLU A 4 -9.21 -11.78 -0.69
CA GLU A 4 -8.57 -12.16 0.57
C GLU A 4 -7.21 -11.47 0.75
N PHE A 5 -6.41 -11.35 -0.32
CA PHE A 5 -5.15 -10.62 -0.27
C PHE A 5 -5.36 -9.13 0.05
N ILE A 6 -6.38 -8.50 -0.56
CA ILE A 6 -6.72 -7.10 -0.31
C ILE A 6 -7.13 -6.90 1.15
N GLN A 7 -7.99 -7.78 1.69
CA GLN A 7 -8.48 -7.66 3.07
C GLN A 7 -7.36 -7.94 4.09
N THR A 8 -6.52 -8.93 3.84
CA THR A 8 -5.47 -9.35 4.79
C THR A 8 -4.26 -8.42 4.78
N TYR A 9 -3.86 -7.89 3.63
CA TYR A 9 -2.60 -7.14 3.51
C TYR A 9 -2.78 -5.67 3.15
N ILE A 10 -3.73 -5.32 2.27
CA ILE A 10 -3.87 -3.94 1.78
C ILE A 10 -4.69 -3.07 2.73
N LYS A 11 -5.84 -3.56 3.21
CA LYS A 11 -6.72 -2.81 4.12
C LYS A 11 -6.06 -2.43 5.44
N PRO A 12 -5.28 -3.29 6.10
CA PRO A 12 -4.56 -2.92 7.31
C PRO A 12 -3.54 -1.80 7.07
N ILE A 13 -2.80 -1.84 5.95
CA ILE A 13 -1.87 -0.77 5.56
C ILE A 13 -2.62 0.55 5.35
N GLN A 14 -3.73 0.52 4.61
CA GLN A 14 -4.55 1.73 4.39
C GLN A 14 -5.06 2.32 5.70
N HIS A 15 -5.52 1.47 6.61
CA HIS A 15 -5.99 1.89 7.93
C HIS A 15 -4.84 2.49 8.76
N ALA A 16 -3.70 1.80 8.85
CA ALA A 16 -2.51 2.25 9.55
C ALA A 16 -1.98 3.59 9.01
N HIS A 17 -2.00 3.77 7.69
CA HIS A 17 -1.62 5.03 7.05
C HIS A 17 -2.57 6.17 7.40
N ARG A 18 -3.87 5.92 7.44
CA ARG A 18 -4.88 6.92 7.78
C ARG A 18 -4.75 7.37 9.24
N ILE A 19 -4.64 6.43 10.19
CA ILE A 19 -4.51 6.77 11.62
C ILE A 19 -3.18 7.48 11.93
N ASN A 20 -2.12 7.21 11.17
CA ASN A 20 -0.82 7.88 11.31
C ASN A 20 -0.67 9.12 10.42
N GLN A 21 -1.74 9.57 9.75
CA GLN A 21 -1.75 10.75 8.86
C GLN A 21 -0.71 10.69 7.73
N ILE A 22 -0.31 9.48 7.32
CA ILE A 22 0.61 9.23 6.21
C ILE A 22 -0.08 9.46 4.88
N VAL A 23 -1.34 9.02 4.78
CA VAL A 23 -2.23 9.32 3.66
C VAL A 23 -3.45 10.02 4.24
N VAL A 24 -3.61 11.29 3.90
CA VAL A 24 -4.80 12.08 4.23
C VAL A 24 -5.51 12.37 2.91
N PRO A 25 -6.67 11.74 2.64
CA PRO A 25 -7.47 12.08 1.47
C PRO A 25 -7.88 13.56 1.57
N LYS A 26 -7.54 14.36 0.54
CA LYS A 26 -7.86 15.79 0.52
C LYS A 26 -9.36 16.08 0.63
N ASP A 27 -10.17 15.13 0.18
CA ASP A 27 -11.60 15.29 -0.06
C ASP A 27 -12.46 14.30 0.76
N GLU A 28 -12.06 13.97 1.98
CA GLU A 28 -12.78 12.99 2.84
C GLU A 28 -14.28 13.32 3.06
N ASN A 29 -14.68 14.59 2.86
CA ASN A 29 -16.05 15.07 3.01
C ASN A 29 -16.76 15.39 1.67
N LEU A 30 -16.12 15.18 0.52
CA LEU A 30 -16.66 15.49 -0.81
C LEU A 30 -17.01 14.21 -1.55
N PHE A 31 -18.31 13.91 -1.63
CA PHE A 31 -18.88 12.69 -2.21
C PHE A 31 -18.51 12.41 -3.68
N PHE A 32 -18.01 13.42 -4.41
CA PHE A 32 -17.75 13.36 -5.86
C PHE A 32 -16.35 13.85 -6.28
N ALA A 33 -15.42 14.04 -5.35
CA ALA A 33 -14.05 14.33 -5.74
C ALA A 33 -13.51 13.13 -6.54
N ARG A 34 -12.93 13.41 -7.72
CA ARG A 34 -12.22 12.37 -8.50
C ARG A 34 -11.27 11.67 -7.54
N ARG A 35 -11.33 10.33 -7.53
CA ARG A 35 -10.44 9.47 -6.74
C ARG A 35 -9.03 9.48 -7.32
N ASP A 36 -8.53 10.68 -7.65
CA ASP A 36 -7.14 10.93 -7.93
C ASP A 36 -6.47 10.83 -6.57
N TYR A 37 -6.22 9.59 -6.15
CA TYR A 37 -5.38 9.31 -4.99
C TYR A 37 -4.03 9.93 -5.32
N TYR A 38 -3.80 11.15 -4.86
CA TYR A 38 -2.47 11.70 -4.79
C TYR A 38 -1.69 10.80 -3.82
N VAL A 39 -1.12 9.71 -4.35
CA VAL A 39 -0.14 8.89 -3.65
C VAL A 39 1.13 9.73 -3.59
N LYS A 40 1.11 10.74 -2.72
CA LYS A 40 2.32 11.47 -2.38
C LYS A 40 3.20 10.48 -1.66
N ARG A 41 4.39 10.20 -2.20
CA ARG A 41 5.39 9.37 -1.52
C ARG A 41 5.60 9.96 -0.13
N PRO A 42 5.24 9.24 0.95
CA PRO A 42 5.24 9.83 2.26
C PRO A 42 6.69 10.01 2.71
N SER A 43 7.01 11.19 3.23
CA SER A 43 8.34 11.51 3.77
C SER A 43 8.46 10.96 5.20
N ILE A 44 8.63 9.65 5.31
CA ILE A 44 8.71 8.93 6.60
C ILE A 44 10.17 8.56 6.85
N ASN A 45 10.65 8.76 8.07
CA ASN A 45 11.97 8.26 8.46
C ASN A 45 11.97 6.73 8.59
N GLU A 46 13.11 6.09 8.38
CA GLU A 46 13.22 4.62 8.35
C GLU A 46 12.69 3.96 9.64
N ARG A 47 13.02 4.53 10.80
CA ARG A 47 12.55 4.02 12.10
C ARG A 47 11.01 4.01 12.20
N LYS A 48 10.36 5.10 11.79
CA LYS A 48 8.91 5.24 11.83
C LYS A 48 8.22 4.31 10.83
N LEU A 49 8.87 4.03 9.69
CA LEU A 49 8.42 3.02 8.74
C LEU A 49 8.43 1.61 9.39
N ILE A 50 9.52 1.26 10.09
CA ILE A 50 9.62 -0.03 10.80
C ILE A 50 8.54 -0.13 11.88
N GLU A 51 8.40 0.89 12.73
CA GLU A 51 7.39 0.92 13.79
C GLU A 51 5.96 0.77 13.23
N LEU A 52 5.67 1.44 12.11
CA LEU A 52 4.40 1.35 11.43
C LEU A 52 4.15 -0.05 10.87
N ALA A 53 5.13 -0.65 10.21
CA ALA A 53 5.01 -2.01 9.68
C ALA A 53 4.75 -3.02 10.80
N MET A 54 5.47 -2.91 11.92
CA MET A 54 5.28 -3.75 13.11
C MET A 54 3.92 -3.55 13.77
N ALA A 55 3.39 -2.33 13.80
CA ALA A 55 2.07 -2.04 14.37
C ALA A 55 0.92 -2.47 13.44
N THR A 56 1.17 -2.57 12.13
CA THR A 56 0.13 -2.88 11.13
C THR A 56 -0.22 -4.36 11.12
N PHE A 57 0.75 -5.24 11.37
CA PHE A 57 0.57 -6.68 11.23
C PHE A 57 0.83 -7.41 12.54
N THR A 58 -0.05 -8.36 12.86
CA THR A 58 0.20 -9.28 13.98
C THR A 58 1.34 -10.24 13.64
N THR A 59 1.96 -10.81 14.69
CA THR A 59 2.96 -11.87 14.54
C THR A 59 2.43 -13.04 13.72
N GLU A 60 1.17 -13.40 13.91
CA GLU A 60 0.51 -14.49 13.18
C GLU A 60 0.41 -14.21 11.68
N VAL A 61 -0.08 -13.03 11.30
CA VAL A 61 -0.20 -12.64 9.88
C VAL A 61 1.17 -12.60 9.21
N THR A 62 2.17 -12.05 9.89
CA THR A 62 3.55 -11.98 9.40
C THR A 62 4.14 -13.38 9.21
N THR A 63 3.90 -14.27 10.17
CA THR A 63 4.38 -15.67 10.13
C THR A 63 3.74 -16.43 8.98
N HIS A 64 2.42 -16.33 8.81
CA HIS A 64 1.70 -16.97 7.70
C HIS A 64 2.16 -16.47 6.34
N PHE A 65 2.42 -15.17 6.23
CA PHE A 65 2.95 -14.57 5.02
C PHE A 65 4.35 -15.10 4.68
N GLY A 66 5.25 -15.16 5.67
CA GLY A 66 6.58 -15.77 5.50
C GLY A 66 6.51 -17.21 5.00
N PHE A 67 5.64 -18.03 5.59
CA PHE A 67 5.41 -19.41 5.11
C PHE A 67 4.87 -19.48 3.68
N SER A 68 4.12 -18.48 3.24
CA SER A 68 3.56 -18.45 1.89
C SER A 68 4.67 -18.15 0.86
N ILE A 69 5.56 -17.21 1.14
CA ILE A 69 6.72 -16.90 0.29
C ILE A 69 7.70 -18.07 0.23
N ILE A 70 8.02 -18.68 1.38
CA ILE A 70 8.96 -19.81 1.44
C ILE A 70 8.46 -21.00 0.61
N ARG A 71 7.15 -21.29 0.66
CA ARG A 71 6.55 -22.40 -0.07
C ARG A 71 6.41 -22.13 -1.56
N HIS A 72 6.20 -20.88 -1.95
CA HIS A 72 6.04 -20.50 -3.35
C HIS A 72 6.64 -19.12 -3.59
N PRO A 73 7.81 -19.01 -4.26
CA PRO A 73 8.48 -17.73 -4.48
C PRO A 73 7.64 -16.70 -5.25
N GLN A 74 6.66 -17.16 -6.04
CA GLN A 74 5.72 -16.30 -6.77
C GLN A 74 4.39 -16.09 -6.00
N ALA A 75 4.31 -16.46 -4.72
CA ALA A 75 3.13 -16.20 -3.88
C ALA A 75 2.83 -14.69 -3.76
N LEU A 76 3.85 -13.86 -3.92
CA LEU A 76 3.73 -12.42 -4.15
C LEU A 76 4.61 -12.03 -5.34
N VAL A 77 4.00 -11.54 -6.41
CA VAL A 77 4.72 -10.86 -7.49
C VAL A 77 4.53 -9.37 -7.27
N PHE A 78 5.56 -8.72 -6.73
CA PHE A 78 5.57 -7.28 -6.54
C PHE A 78 6.42 -6.64 -7.64
N ASP A 79 5.76 -6.18 -8.69
CA ASP A 79 6.41 -5.45 -9.78
C ASP A 79 6.49 -3.96 -9.42
N TYR A 80 7.60 -3.59 -8.77
CA TYR A 80 7.85 -2.21 -8.38
C TYR A 80 7.85 -1.27 -9.59
N SER A 81 8.45 -1.70 -10.69
CA SER A 81 8.58 -0.89 -11.90
C SER A 81 7.21 -0.62 -12.51
N TYR A 82 6.36 -1.63 -12.65
CA TYR A 82 5.00 -1.45 -13.16
C TYR A 82 4.11 -0.59 -12.26
N ILE A 83 4.22 -0.73 -10.93
CA ILE A 83 3.36 0.01 -9.98
C ILE A 83 3.74 1.49 -9.86
N PHE A 84 5.04 1.79 -9.95
CA PHE A 84 5.58 3.13 -9.75
C PHE A 84 6.16 3.75 -11.02
N GLU A 85 5.98 3.11 -12.17
CA GLU A 85 6.06 3.78 -13.46
C GLU A 85 5.09 4.95 -13.37
N THR A 86 5.66 6.15 -13.35
CA THR A 86 4.87 7.34 -13.59
C THR A 86 4.34 7.17 -15.00
N ASP A 87 3.07 7.50 -15.26
CA ASP A 87 2.55 7.69 -16.61
C ASP A 87 3.31 8.86 -17.27
N GLY A 88 4.61 8.67 -17.52
CA GLY A 88 5.40 9.44 -18.44
C GLY A 88 4.82 9.11 -19.80
N ASP A 89 4.29 10.14 -20.45
CA ASP A 89 3.99 10.19 -21.88
C ASP A 89 2.53 9.98 -22.32
N ALA A 90 1.54 9.94 -21.42
CA ALA A 90 0.13 10.00 -21.84
C ALA A 90 -0.35 11.42 -22.25
N ILE A 91 0.44 12.48 -22.01
CA ILE A 91 0.04 13.88 -22.22
C ILE A 91 0.76 14.56 -23.41
N PHE A 92 1.81 13.96 -23.99
CA PHE A 92 2.58 14.57 -25.09
C PHE A 92 2.46 13.88 -26.46
N LEU A 93 1.47 13.00 -26.64
CA LEU A 93 1.03 12.57 -27.97
C LEU A 93 -0.12 13.46 -28.44
N GLN A 94 0.20 14.70 -28.84
CA GLN A 94 -0.70 15.59 -29.58
C GLN A 94 0.02 16.21 -30.77
#